data_AF-A0A7L1X4B0-F1
#
_entry.id   AF-A0A7L1X4B0-F1
#
_cell.length_a   1.000
_cell.length_b   1.000
_cell.length_c   1.000
_cell.angle_alpha   90.00
_cell.angle_beta   90.00
_cell.angle_gamma   90.00
#
_symmetry.space_group_name_H-M   'P 1'
#
loop_
_entity.id
_entity.type
_entity.pdbx_description
1 polymer ?
#
loop_
_entity_poly.entity_id
_entity_poly.type
_entity_poly.pdbx_seq_one_letter_code
_entity_poly.pdbx_strand_id
1 'polypeptide(L)'
;PSLFEIQRQREARRRALARKRAEQLQSKTPEPVEGREHVHVQTELYLEEISDRIIEVDIECQTDAFLDRPATPLFIPAKTGQDVATQIEEGELFDFDVEVKPILEVLVGKTIEQALLEVMEEEELAQLWARQRAYAELRNAELAEAQRLEEQDRRYREEKERRRLQHMKMLQKQKETTEKIAARAFAQHYLTDLIPSVFNDLRDSGYFYDPIERDIETEFLPWLMTEVEETLERKVLARTVLDSLISTVVEKRLDAFSRKPLPDEAEEPDEEPKPTEAAPQEAGETDAAHQLVAEEDEAHQLVTTEEETDQLVTIQEETDQPVGEEQLSRRTSFQLEETDQAGTEDLETE
;
A
#
# COMPACT_ATOMS: atom_id res chain seq x y z
N PRO A 1 39.66 51.67 26.72
CA PRO A 1 40.88 52.39 26.30
C PRO A 1 40.67 53.13 24.97
N SER A 2 41.15 54.37 24.88
CA SER A 2 41.05 55.16 23.65
C SER A 2 42.07 54.72 22.60
N LEU A 3 41.77 54.96 21.32
CA LEU A 3 42.70 54.69 20.22
C LEU A 3 44.04 55.45 20.39
N PHE A 4 43.99 56.66 20.96
CA PHE A 4 45.15 57.51 21.17
C PHE A 4 46.13 56.92 22.21
N GLU A 5 45.62 56.31 23.28
CA GLU A 5 46.44 55.60 24.28
C GLU A 5 47.11 54.36 23.68
N ILE A 6 46.38 53.58 22.88
CA ILE A 6 46.90 52.39 22.20
C ILE A 6 48.00 52.79 21.20
N GLN A 7 47.82 53.90 20.47
CA GLN A 7 48.82 54.44 19.55
C GLN A 7 50.08 54.92 20.30
N ARG A 8 49.92 55.64 21.42
CA ARG A 8 51.02 56.09 22.29
C ARG A 8 51.80 54.92 22.90
N GLN A 9 51.11 53.86 23.33
CA GLN A 9 51.74 52.63 23.82
C GLN A 9 52.52 51.89 22.72
N ARG A 10 51.96 51.78 21.50
CA ARG A 10 52.65 51.20 20.34
C ARG A 10 53.91 52.00 19.98
N GLU A 11 53.85 53.33 19.97
CA GLU A 11 55.02 54.16 19.69
C GLU A 11 56.10 54.01 20.78
N ALA A 12 55.72 54.04 22.07
CA ALA A 12 56.65 53.81 23.17
C ALA A 12 57.34 52.44 23.07
N ARG A 13 56.59 51.38 22.74
CA ARG A 13 57.12 50.02 22.55
C ARG A 13 58.07 49.95 21.34
N ARG A 14 57.76 50.64 20.24
CA ARG A 14 58.67 50.79 19.07
C ARG A 14 59.95 51.54 19.44
N ARG A 15 59.85 52.62 20.23
CA ARG A 15 60.99 53.45 20.66
C ARG A 15 61.91 52.71 21.63
N ALA A 16 61.34 51.87 22.51
CA ALA A 16 62.10 50.97 23.37
C ALA A 16 62.84 49.87 22.59
N LEU A 17 62.20 49.24 21.60
CA LEU A 17 62.85 48.26 20.72
C LEU A 17 63.96 48.89 19.85
N ALA A 18 63.76 50.12 19.37
CA ALA A 18 64.79 50.87 18.67
C ALA A 18 66.00 51.17 19.57
N ARG A 19 65.78 51.50 20.85
CA ARG A 19 66.86 51.70 21.83
C ARG A 19 67.66 50.42 22.05
N LYS A 20 66.99 49.28 22.30
CA LYS A 20 67.65 47.97 22.44
C LYS A 20 68.47 47.58 21.20
N ARG A 21 67.98 47.84 19.98
CA ARG A 21 68.76 47.61 18.76
C ARG A 21 69.95 48.57 18.60
N ALA A 22 69.83 49.83 19.03
CA ALA A 22 70.96 50.76 19.02
C ALA A 22 72.03 50.36 20.04
N GLU A 23 71.62 49.91 21.24
CA GLU A 23 72.51 49.37 22.27
C GLU A 23 73.23 48.07 21.84
N GLN A 24 72.60 47.27 20.97
CA GLN A 24 73.21 46.08 20.34
C GLN A 24 74.12 46.40 19.15
N LEU A 25 73.91 47.53 18.47
CA LEU A 25 74.73 47.96 17.32
C LEU A 25 75.91 48.86 17.71
N GLN A 26 75.93 49.38 18.94
CA GLN A 26 77.12 50.03 19.48
C GLN A 26 78.16 48.98 19.89
N SER A 27 79.12 48.74 19.00
CA SER A 27 80.35 48.02 19.30
C SER A 27 81.15 48.80 20.35
N LYS A 28 80.87 48.53 21.63
CA LYS A 28 81.62 49.08 22.75
C LYS A 28 83.08 48.65 22.66
N THR A 29 84.00 49.58 22.91
CA THR A 29 85.37 49.23 23.34
C THR A 29 85.24 48.30 24.56
N PRO A 30 85.97 47.16 24.61
CA PRO A 30 85.91 46.26 25.77
C PRO A 30 86.32 46.98 27.05
N GLU A 31 85.78 46.50 28.18
CA GLU A 31 86.03 47.10 29.49
C GLU A 31 87.50 46.88 29.93
N PRO A 32 88.09 47.80 30.72
CA PRO A 32 89.49 47.67 31.14
C PRO A 32 89.73 46.42 31.98
N VAL A 33 90.88 45.77 31.75
CA VAL A 33 91.34 44.65 32.60
C VAL A 33 91.63 45.17 34.01
N GLU A 34 91.18 44.43 35.03
CA GLU A 34 91.29 44.82 36.44
C GLU A 34 92.72 45.28 36.81
N GLY A 35 92.83 46.44 37.47
CA GLY A 35 94.10 47.06 37.82
C GLY A 35 94.75 47.91 36.72
N ARG A 36 94.07 48.18 35.60
CA ARG A 36 94.53 49.13 34.56
C ARG A 36 93.42 50.08 34.11
N GLU A 37 93.76 51.34 33.90
CA GLU A 37 92.85 52.36 33.34
C GLU A 37 93.17 52.60 31.85
N HIS A 38 92.14 52.92 31.05
CA HIS A 38 92.31 53.26 29.64
C HIS A 38 92.66 54.74 29.47
N VAL A 39 93.92 55.02 29.11
CA VAL A 39 94.40 56.36 28.76
C VAL A 39 94.08 56.67 27.30
N HIS A 40 93.54 57.85 27.02
CA HIS A 40 93.26 58.30 25.66
C HIS A 40 94.54 58.84 25.00
N VAL A 41 95.02 58.15 23.96
CA VAL A 41 96.19 58.56 23.17
C VAL A 41 95.71 59.45 22.01
N GLN A 42 96.46 60.51 21.69
CA GLN A 42 96.17 61.33 20.50
C GLN A 42 96.42 60.51 19.23
N THR A 43 95.35 60.04 18.61
CA THR A 43 95.35 59.38 17.28
C THR A 43 94.91 60.34 16.16
N GLU A 44 94.86 61.64 16.44
CA GLU A 44 94.61 62.69 15.45
C GLU A 44 95.90 63.00 14.67
N LEU A 45 95.75 63.44 13.41
CA LEU A 45 96.87 63.63 12.49
C LEU A 45 97.66 64.92 12.79
N TYR A 46 98.53 64.87 13.79
CA TYR A 46 99.45 65.97 14.10
C TYR A 46 100.62 66.00 13.10
N LEU A 47 100.76 67.10 12.36
CA LEU A 47 101.84 67.33 11.40
C LEU A 47 102.59 68.61 11.78
N GLU A 48 103.89 68.50 12.05
CA GLU A 48 104.77 69.66 12.17
C GLU A 48 105.36 70.03 10.79
N GLU A 49 105.21 71.30 10.41
CA GLU A 49 105.76 71.83 9.16
C GLU A 49 107.22 72.27 9.38
N ILE A 50 108.16 71.38 9.04
CA ILE A 50 109.60 71.65 9.10
C ILE A 50 109.96 72.70 8.05
N SER A 51 110.10 73.95 8.49
CA SER A 51 110.25 75.13 7.63
C SER A 51 111.71 75.53 7.35
N ASP A 52 112.68 74.76 7.83
CA ASP A 52 114.10 75.03 7.61
C ASP A 52 114.58 74.49 6.25
N ARG A 53 115.37 75.28 5.52
CA ARG A 53 115.84 74.92 4.18
C ARG A 53 117.20 74.24 4.27
N ILE A 54 117.24 72.98 3.87
CA ILE A 54 118.49 72.21 3.71
C ILE A 54 119.43 72.99 2.78
N ILE A 55 120.68 73.17 3.21
CA ILE A 55 121.71 73.83 2.41
C ILE A 55 122.18 72.85 1.32
N GLU A 56 121.78 73.12 0.08
CA GLU A 56 122.28 72.40 -1.08
C GLU A 56 123.76 72.76 -1.32
N VAL A 57 124.60 71.74 -1.44
CA VAL A 57 126.04 71.87 -1.71
C VAL A 57 126.36 71.05 -2.94
N ASP A 58 126.66 71.74 -4.05
CA ASP A 58 127.05 71.09 -5.29
C ASP A 58 128.42 70.42 -5.13
N ILE A 59 128.46 69.10 -5.35
CA ILE A 59 129.70 68.30 -5.33
C ILE A 59 129.93 67.77 -6.76
N GLU A 60 130.82 68.44 -7.49
CA GLU A 60 131.23 68.03 -8.83
C GLU A 60 132.14 66.79 -8.78
N CYS A 61 131.54 65.60 -8.81
CA CYS A 61 132.28 64.33 -8.90
C CYS A 61 132.78 64.08 -10.33
N GLN A 62 134.11 63.98 -10.51
CA GLN A 62 134.73 63.61 -11.77
C GLN A 62 134.27 62.20 -12.23
N THR A 63 133.56 62.13 -13.35
CA THR A 63 133.06 60.86 -13.92
C THR A 63 134.16 60.11 -14.66
N ASP A 64 134.51 58.91 -14.18
CA ASP A 64 135.27 57.93 -14.96
C ASP A 64 134.36 57.22 -15.99
N ALA A 65 134.95 56.63 -17.02
CA ALA A 65 134.21 56.02 -18.12
C ALA A 65 133.55 54.69 -17.70
N PHE A 66 132.24 54.55 -17.97
CA PHE A 66 131.50 53.31 -17.71
C PHE A 66 132.10 52.13 -18.48
N LEU A 67 132.56 51.12 -17.73
CA LEU A 67 132.86 49.78 -18.23
C LEU A 67 131.78 48.82 -17.72
N ASP A 68 131.21 48.01 -18.61
CA ASP A 68 130.11 47.09 -18.27
C ASP A 68 130.56 46.05 -17.25
N ARG A 69 130.10 46.24 -16.00
CA ARG A 69 130.26 45.28 -14.92
C ARG A 69 129.27 44.13 -15.14
N PRO A 70 129.70 42.85 -15.12
CA PRO A 70 128.77 41.73 -15.18
C PRO A 70 127.80 41.79 -13.99
N ALA A 71 126.54 41.41 -14.23
CA ALA A 71 125.49 41.45 -13.22
C ALA A 71 125.93 40.74 -11.93
N THR A 72 125.80 41.43 -10.79
CA THR A 72 126.22 40.88 -9.50
C THR A 72 125.41 39.63 -9.16
N PRO A 73 126.04 38.52 -8.74
CA PRO A 73 125.32 37.31 -8.40
C PRO A 73 124.37 37.57 -7.22
N LEU A 74 123.16 37.01 -7.30
CA LEU A 74 122.14 37.14 -6.27
C LEU A 74 122.64 36.52 -4.95
N PHE A 75 122.81 37.35 -3.92
CA PHE A 75 123.17 36.87 -2.59
C PHE A 75 121.97 36.22 -1.91
N ILE A 76 121.96 34.88 -1.89
CA ILE A 76 121.03 34.10 -1.09
C ILE A 76 121.72 33.79 0.25
N PRO A 77 121.28 34.36 1.39
CA PRO A 77 121.85 34.03 2.68
C PRO A 77 121.56 32.55 3.03
N ALA A 78 122.53 31.89 3.67
CA ALA A 78 122.33 30.55 4.17
C ALA A 78 121.25 30.53 5.27
N LYS A 79 120.31 29.56 5.20
CA LYS A 79 119.33 29.35 6.28
C LYS A 79 120.04 29.12 7.62
N THR A 80 119.74 29.94 8.62
CA THR A 80 120.22 29.79 10.00
C THR A 80 119.06 29.52 10.95
N GLY A 81 118.73 28.24 11.10
CA GLY A 81 117.68 27.73 11.98
C GLY A 81 117.62 26.20 11.89
N GLN A 82 116.86 25.56 12.78
CA GLN A 82 116.50 24.15 12.63
C GLN A 82 115.10 24.09 12.01
N ASP A 83 115.00 23.59 10.78
CA ASP A 83 113.71 23.33 10.14
C ASP A 83 113.04 22.15 10.88
N VAL A 84 111.93 22.40 11.59
CA VAL A 84 111.10 21.39 12.26
C VAL A 84 109.74 21.35 11.59
N ALA A 85 109.29 20.16 11.20
CA ALA A 85 107.95 19.93 10.69
C ALA A 85 107.10 19.16 11.71
N THR A 86 105.91 19.65 11.98
CA THR A 86 104.87 18.96 12.76
C THR A 86 103.71 18.65 11.84
N GLN A 87 103.50 17.38 11.54
CA GLN A 87 102.35 16.87 10.80
C GLN A 87 101.40 16.20 11.82
N ILE A 88 100.10 16.30 11.58
CA ILE A 88 99.07 15.54 12.29
C ILE A 88 98.68 14.37 11.39
N GLU A 89 98.70 13.15 11.91
CA GLU A 89 98.43 11.94 11.14
C GLU A 89 96.93 11.58 11.10
N GLU A 90 96.51 10.78 10.12
CA GLU A 90 95.11 10.38 9.96
C GLU A 90 94.59 9.62 11.20
N GLY A 91 93.66 10.23 11.93
CA GLY A 91 93.04 9.68 13.14
C GLY A 91 93.56 10.27 14.47
N GLU A 92 94.63 11.07 14.46
CA GLU A 92 95.24 11.63 15.70
C GLU A 92 94.32 12.61 16.45
N LEU A 93 93.37 13.26 15.75
CA LEU A 93 92.37 14.19 16.31
C LEU A 93 90.96 13.59 16.43
N PHE A 94 90.78 12.27 16.25
CA PHE A 94 89.45 11.66 16.25
C PHE A 94 88.91 11.43 17.68
N ASP A 95 87.89 12.19 18.06
CA ASP A 95 87.10 11.96 19.29
C ASP A 95 85.82 11.19 18.96
N PHE A 96 85.81 9.89 19.28
CA PHE A 96 84.66 9.00 19.07
C PHE A 96 83.39 9.53 19.76
N ASP A 97 83.50 10.06 20.98
CA ASP A 97 82.34 10.49 21.75
C ASP A 97 81.72 11.76 21.15
N VAL A 98 82.45 12.54 20.36
CA VAL A 98 81.90 13.66 19.57
C VAL A 98 81.31 13.18 18.26
N GLU A 99 82.08 12.44 17.46
CA GLU A 99 81.70 12.07 16.07
C GLU A 99 80.57 11.02 16.00
N VAL A 100 80.39 10.19 17.04
CA VAL A 100 79.30 9.19 17.07
C VAL A 100 77.91 9.82 17.34
N LYS A 101 77.86 11.01 17.95
CA LYS A 101 76.59 11.68 18.35
C LYS A 101 75.63 11.92 17.18
N PRO A 102 76.00 12.57 16.06
CA PRO A 102 75.08 12.78 14.93
C PRO A 102 74.62 11.47 14.27
N ILE A 103 75.44 10.42 14.32
CA ILE A 103 75.07 9.10 13.79
C ILE A 103 73.99 8.46 14.67
N LEU A 104 74.18 8.49 15.99
CA LEU A 104 73.18 7.97 16.95
C LEU A 104 71.90 8.80 16.96
N GLU A 105 71.98 10.12 16.87
CA GLU A 105 70.82 11.02 16.80
C GLU A 105 69.93 10.69 15.58
N VAL A 106 70.55 10.53 14.40
CA VAL A 106 69.82 10.16 13.17
C VAL A 106 69.27 8.73 13.22
N LEU A 107 70.00 7.77 13.81
CA LEU A 107 69.52 6.40 13.96
C LEU A 107 68.34 6.31 14.93
N VAL A 108 68.50 6.82 16.17
CA VAL A 108 67.47 6.80 17.21
C VAL A 108 66.24 7.57 16.75
N GLY A 109 66.42 8.79 16.22
CA GLY A 109 65.34 9.61 15.68
C GLY A 109 64.52 8.88 14.63
N LYS A 110 65.17 8.28 13.62
CA LYS A 110 64.47 7.51 12.57
C LYS A 110 63.79 6.26 13.09
N THR A 111 64.40 5.52 14.03
CA THR A 111 63.75 4.32 14.59
C THR A 111 62.50 4.67 15.39
N ILE A 112 62.50 5.80 16.11
CA ILE A 112 61.31 6.27 16.86
C ILE A 112 60.25 6.83 15.90
N GLU A 113 60.65 7.62 14.90
CA GLU A 113 59.75 8.17 13.87
C GLU A 113 59.06 7.05 13.08
N GLN A 114 59.82 6.04 12.62
CA GLN A 114 59.27 4.89 11.91
C GLN A 114 58.34 4.07 12.80
N ALA A 115 58.74 3.71 14.03
CA ALA A 115 57.91 2.93 14.93
C ALA A 115 56.61 3.66 15.33
N LEU A 116 56.64 4.99 15.47
CA LEU A 116 55.45 5.79 15.74
C LEU A 116 54.48 5.76 14.56
N LEU A 117 54.98 5.89 13.32
CA LEU A 117 54.15 5.83 12.11
C LEU A 117 53.55 4.42 11.94
N GLU A 118 54.33 3.37 12.11
CA GLU A 118 53.87 1.98 12.01
C GLU A 118 52.74 1.69 13.03
N VAL A 119 52.89 2.10 14.29
CA VAL A 119 51.84 1.93 15.32
C VAL A 119 50.59 2.76 15.00
N MET A 120 50.72 3.98 14.50
CA MET A 120 49.57 4.80 14.09
C MET A 120 48.82 4.17 12.91
N GLU A 121 49.52 3.63 11.91
CA GLU A 121 48.89 2.92 10.79
C GLU A 121 48.18 1.64 11.25
N GLU A 122 48.76 0.87 12.18
CA GLU A 122 48.10 -0.31 12.77
C GLU A 122 46.83 0.05 13.55
N GLU A 123 46.85 1.11 14.37
CA GLU A 123 45.67 1.59 15.11
C GLU A 123 44.57 2.09 14.17
N GLU A 124 44.90 2.87 13.13
CA GLU A 124 43.93 3.34 12.14
C GLU A 124 43.28 2.17 11.37
N LEU A 125 44.08 1.19 10.94
CA LEU A 125 43.56 -0.01 10.27
C LEU A 125 42.66 -0.85 11.20
N ALA A 126 43.04 -1.01 12.47
CA ALA A 126 42.23 -1.70 13.47
C ALA A 126 40.86 -1.01 13.68
N GLN A 127 40.86 0.32 13.80
CA GLN A 127 39.63 1.13 13.92
C GLN A 127 38.75 1.03 12.66
N LEU A 128 39.35 1.12 11.47
CA LEU A 128 38.63 0.97 10.20
C LEU A 128 37.99 -0.42 10.06
N TRP A 129 38.69 -1.49 10.41
CA TRP A 129 38.13 -2.84 10.39
C TRP A 129 37.04 -3.04 11.46
N ALA A 130 37.20 -2.50 12.68
CA ALA A 130 36.15 -2.53 13.70
C ALA A 130 34.86 -1.85 13.20
N ARG A 131 34.98 -0.66 12.60
CA ARG A 131 33.88 0.09 12.00
C ARG A 131 33.23 -0.66 10.83
N GLN A 132 34.02 -1.32 9.97
CA GLN A 132 33.51 -2.12 8.86
C GLN A 132 32.72 -3.35 9.35
N ARG A 133 33.19 -4.04 10.39
CA ARG A 133 32.47 -5.19 11.00
C ARG A 133 31.14 -4.74 11.59
N ALA A 134 31.13 -3.72 12.44
CA ALA A 134 29.91 -3.18 13.05
C ALA A 134 28.88 -2.71 12.00
N TYR A 135 29.33 -2.07 10.92
CA TYR A 135 28.45 -1.69 9.81
C TYR A 135 27.91 -2.90 9.03
N ALA A 136 28.73 -3.93 8.80
CA ALA A 136 28.28 -5.16 8.15
C ALA A 136 27.28 -5.95 9.01
N GLU A 137 27.49 -6.02 10.32
CA GLU A 137 26.57 -6.63 11.30
C GLU A 137 25.22 -5.91 11.31
N LEU A 138 25.22 -4.57 11.43
CA LEU A 138 24.00 -3.75 11.35
C LEU A 138 23.26 -3.98 10.03
N ARG A 139 23.95 -3.86 8.89
CA ARG A 139 23.36 -4.03 7.56
C ARG A 139 22.80 -5.44 7.34
N ASN A 140 23.43 -6.47 7.91
CA ASN A 140 22.92 -7.84 7.83
C ASN A 140 21.65 -8.03 8.67
N ALA A 141 21.56 -7.38 9.85
CA ALA A 141 20.36 -7.38 10.67
C ALA A 141 19.19 -6.62 10.01
N GLU A 142 19.45 -5.43 9.46
CA GLU A 142 18.50 -4.63 8.68
C GLU A 142 17.94 -5.43 7.49
N LEU A 143 18.82 -6.12 6.75
CA LEU A 143 18.44 -6.95 5.60
C LEU A 143 17.56 -8.14 6.01
N ALA A 144 17.89 -8.80 7.12
CA ALA A 144 17.08 -9.90 7.66
C ALA A 144 15.70 -9.43 8.15
N GLU A 145 15.60 -8.26 8.77
CA GLU A 145 14.31 -7.67 9.16
C GLU A 145 13.49 -7.24 7.94
N ALA A 146 14.11 -6.62 6.93
CA ALA A 146 13.44 -6.25 5.69
C ALA A 146 12.86 -7.48 4.97
N GLN A 147 13.61 -8.58 4.88
CA GLN A 147 13.10 -9.84 4.33
C GLN A 147 11.94 -10.42 5.15
N ARG A 148 12.01 -10.37 6.49
CA ARG A 148 10.92 -10.81 7.38
C ARG A 148 9.64 -10.00 7.13
N LEU A 149 9.76 -8.69 6.96
CA LEU A 149 8.63 -7.79 6.68
C LEU A 149 8.07 -8.03 5.28
N GLU A 150 8.90 -8.17 4.25
CA GLU A 150 8.45 -8.46 2.88
C GLU A 150 7.70 -9.80 2.78
N GLU A 151 8.16 -10.83 3.49
CA GLU A 151 7.47 -12.11 3.64
C GLU A 151 6.08 -11.98 4.28
N GLN A 152 5.96 -11.17 5.34
CA GLN A 152 4.69 -10.93 6.04
C GLN A 152 3.72 -10.16 5.14
N ASP A 153 4.19 -9.10 4.49
CA ASP A 153 3.44 -8.31 3.53
C ASP A 153 2.99 -9.16 2.32
N ARG A 154 3.82 -10.07 1.82
CA ARG A 154 3.44 -11.00 0.73
C ARG A 154 2.26 -11.86 1.16
N ARG A 155 2.32 -12.47 2.34
CA ARG A 155 1.24 -13.31 2.90
C ARG A 155 -0.04 -12.49 3.11
N TYR A 156 0.06 -11.28 3.65
CA TYR A 156 -1.09 -10.39 3.86
C TYR A 156 -1.71 -9.90 2.54
N ARG A 157 -0.88 -9.55 1.54
CA ARG A 157 -1.34 -9.24 0.18
C ARG A 157 -2.11 -10.43 -0.40
N GLU A 158 -1.53 -11.63 -0.40
CA GLU A 158 -2.20 -12.84 -0.89
C GLU A 158 -3.55 -13.13 -0.19
N GLU A 159 -3.63 -13.00 1.14
CA GLU A 159 -4.87 -13.23 1.86
C GLU A 159 -5.92 -12.15 1.53
N LYS A 160 -5.52 -10.88 1.50
CA LYS A 160 -6.39 -9.75 1.15
C LYS A 160 -6.97 -9.88 -0.26
N GLU A 161 -6.20 -10.42 -1.21
CA GLU A 161 -6.71 -10.71 -2.56
C GLU A 161 -7.66 -11.91 -2.59
N ARG A 162 -7.38 -12.99 -1.84
CA ARG A 162 -8.29 -14.13 -1.69
C ARG A 162 -9.64 -13.69 -1.08
N ARG A 163 -9.61 -12.87 -0.02
CA ARG A 163 -10.80 -12.26 0.61
C ARG A 163 -11.57 -11.37 -0.38
N ARG A 164 -10.88 -10.50 -1.12
CA ARG A 164 -11.48 -9.63 -2.15
C ARG A 164 -12.20 -10.45 -3.23
N LEU A 165 -11.58 -11.53 -3.72
CA LEU A 165 -12.14 -12.43 -4.72
C LEU A 165 -13.33 -13.25 -4.19
N GLN A 166 -13.29 -13.69 -2.93
CA GLN A 166 -14.44 -14.33 -2.27
C GLN A 166 -15.62 -13.38 -2.12
N HIS A 167 -15.39 -12.16 -1.61
CA HIS A 167 -16.43 -11.15 -1.45
C HIS A 167 -17.03 -10.70 -2.78
N MET A 168 -16.22 -10.50 -3.83
CA MET A 168 -16.73 -10.21 -5.18
C MET A 168 -17.66 -11.30 -5.71
N LYS A 169 -17.30 -12.59 -5.53
CA LYS A 169 -18.15 -13.74 -5.91
C LYS A 169 -19.41 -13.84 -5.07
N MET A 170 -19.35 -13.52 -3.78
CA MET A 170 -20.53 -13.42 -2.90
C MET A 170 -21.48 -12.33 -3.41
N LEU A 171 -20.96 -11.12 -3.67
CA LEU A 171 -21.74 -9.97 -4.15
C LEU A 171 -22.39 -10.24 -5.52
N GLN A 172 -21.69 -10.94 -6.43
CA GLN A 172 -22.25 -11.38 -7.72
C GLN A 172 -23.43 -12.33 -7.51
N LYS A 173 -23.26 -13.39 -6.69
CA LYS A 173 -24.35 -14.31 -6.36
C LYS A 173 -25.52 -13.62 -5.67
N GLN A 174 -25.25 -12.68 -4.75
CA GLN A 174 -26.29 -11.90 -4.07
C GLN A 174 -27.12 -11.11 -5.10
N LYS A 175 -26.47 -10.38 -6.02
CA LYS A 175 -27.16 -9.66 -7.11
C LYS A 175 -28.04 -10.60 -7.94
N GLU A 176 -27.48 -11.70 -8.44
CA GLU A 176 -28.24 -12.72 -9.17
C GLU A 176 -29.46 -13.23 -8.37
N THR A 177 -29.31 -13.48 -7.06
CA THR A 177 -30.43 -13.93 -6.23
C THR A 177 -31.48 -12.84 -6.02
N THR A 178 -31.08 -11.59 -5.81
CA THR A 178 -32.02 -10.46 -5.70
C THR A 178 -32.77 -10.22 -7.01
N GLU A 179 -32.11 -10.33 -8.16
CA GLU A 179 -32.71 -10.23 -9.49
C GLU A 179 -33.71 -11.38 -9.73
N LYS A 180 -33.34 -12.62 -9.40
CA LYS A 180 -34.23 -13.80 -9.50
C LYS A 180 -35.45 -13.69 -8.57
N ILE A 181 -35.26 -13.19 -7.34
CA ILE A 181 -36.37 -12.96 -6.38
C ILE A 181 -37.29 -11.83 -6.87
N ALA A 182 -36.72 -10.71 -7.35
CA ALA A 182 -37.49 -9.59 -7.89
C ALA A 182 -38.28 -10.00 -9.16
N ALA A 183 -37.66 -10.76 -10.07
CA ALA A 183 -38.33 -11.31 -11.24
C ALA A 183 -39.46 -12.28 -10.88
N ARG A 184 -39.25 -13.15 -9.86
CA ARG A 184 -40.31 -14.04 -9.35
C ARG A 184 -41.47 -13.23 -8.76
N ALA A 185 -41.19 -12.24 -7.91
CA ALA A 185 -42.22 -11.39 -7.31
C ALA A 185 -42.99 -10.60 -8.38
N PHE A 186 -42.30 -10.00 -9.34
CA PHE A 186 -42.92 -9.30 -10.47
C PHE A 186 -43.82 -10.23 -11.29
N ALA A 187 -43.35 -11.43 -11.63
CA ALA A 187 -44.14 -12.42 -12.36
C ALA A 187 -45.36 -12.89 -11.55
N GLN A 188 -45.22 -13.10 -10.24
CA GLN A 188 -46.32 -13.47 -9.35
C GLN A 188 -47.40 -12.38 -9.32
N HIS A 189 -47.03 -11.12 -9.05
CA HIS A 189 -47.97 -9.99 -9.05
C HIS A 189 -48.66 -9.82 -10.42
N TYR A 190 -47.89 -9.84 -11.51
CA TYR A 190 -48.44 -9.69 -12.86
C TYR A 190 -49.41 -10.83 -13.24
N LEU A 191 -49.12 -12.07 -12.85
CA LEU A 191 -50.03 -13.21 -13.07
C LEU A 191 -51.28 -13.14 -12.18
N THR A 192 -51.17 -12.65 -10.94
CA THR A 192 -52.32 -12.47 -10.03
C THR A 192 -53.36 -11.52 -10.62
N ASP A 193 -52.95 -10.47 -11.32
CA ASP A 193 -53.88 -9.51 -11.97
C ASP A 193 -54.30 -9.98 -13.37
N LEU A 194 -53.38 -10.55 -14.16
CA LEU A 194 -53.65 -10.96 -15.54
C LEU A 194 -54.60 -12.16 -15.63
N ILE A 195 -54.46 -13.16 -14.75
CA ILE A 195 -55.28 -14.38 -14.81
C ILE A 195 -56.78 -14.04 -14.63
N PRO A 196 -57.23 -13.32 -13.59
CA PRO A 196 -58.63 -12.90 -13.48
C PRO A 196 -59.11 -12.05 -14.66
N SER A 197 -58.29 -11.13 -15.19
CA SER A 197 -58.67 -10.34 -16.37
C SER A 197 -58.98 -11.25 -17.56
N VAL A 198 -58.03 -12.10 -17.96
CA VAL A 198 -58.18 -12.97 -19.13
C VAL A 198 -59.31 -13.99 -18.93
N PHE A 199 -59.52 -14.51 -17.72
CA PHE A 199 -60.66 -15.39 -17.44
C PHE A 199 -62.02 -14.68 -17.51
N ASN A 200 -62.10 -13.40 -17.15
CA ASN A 200 -63.29 -12.57 -17.32
C ASN A 200 -63.50 -12.22 -18.81
N ASP A 201 -62.47 -11.74 -19.50
CA ASP A 201 -62.50 -11.42 -20.94
C ASP A 201 -62.94 -12.64 -21.79
N LEU A 202 -62.49 -13.85 -21.40
CA LEU A 202 -62.83 -15.12 -22.06
C LEU A 202 -64.22 -15.65 -21.67
N ARG A 203 -64.78 -15.21 -20.54
CA ARG A 203 -66.18 -15.45 -20.14
C ARG A 203 -67.14 -14.50 -20.85
N ASP A 204 -66.82 -13.20 -20.87
CA ASP A 204 -67.62 -12.16 -21.50
C ASP A 204 -67.68 -12.31 -23.03
N SER A 205 -66.64 -12.91 -23.63
CA SER A 205 -66.65 -13.33 -25.05
C SER A 205 -67.34 -14.68 -25.32
N GLY A 206 -67.96 -15.30 -24.31
CA GLY A 206 -68.80 -16.50 -24.46
C GLY A 206 -68.06 -17.81 -24.72
N TYR A 207 -66.74 -17.86 -24.50
CA TYR A 207 -65.94 -19.07 -24.71
C TYR A 207 -66.09 -20.07 -23.56
N PHE A 208 -66.31 -19.58 -22.33
CA PHE A 208 -66.82 -20.40 -21.23
C PHE A 208 -68.35 -20.42 -21.26
N TYR A 209 -68.91 -21.56 -21.68
CA TYR A 209 -70.34 -21.87 -21.62
C TYR A 209 -70.59 -23.01 -20.63
N ASP A 210 -71.77 -23.05 -20.01
CA ASP A 210 -72.20 -24.24 -19.29
C ASP A 210 -72.56 -25.34 -20.32
N PRO A 211 -72.01 -26.56 -20.21
CA PRO A 211 -72.38 -27.65 -21.12
C PRO A 211 -73.89 -27.97 -21.04
N ILE A 212 -74.53 -27.86 -19.88
CA ILE A 212 -75.95 -28.14 -19.70
C ILE A 212 -76.81 -27.10 -20.44
N GLU A 213 -76.46 -25.81 -20.36
CA GLU A 213 -77.15 -24.77 -21.14
C GLU A 213 -76.94 -24.99 -22.65
N ARG A 214 -75.73 -25.36 -23.08
CA ARG A 214 -75.43 -25.65 -24.48
C ARG A 214 -76.22 -26.85 -25.00
N ASP A 215 -76.21 -27.97 -24.28
CA ASP A 215 -76.91 -29.20 -24.67
C ASP A 215 -78.44 -28.98 -24.69
N ILE A 216 -78.97 -28.12 -23.80
CA ILE A 216 -80.35 -27.66 -23.85
C ILE A 216 -80.62 -26.85 -25.13
N GLU A 217 -79.75 -25.90 -25.49
CA GLU A 217 -79.88 -25.12 -26.72
C GLU A 217 -79.77 -25.96 -28.00
N THR A 218 -78.84 -26.92 -28.05
CA THR A 218 -78.48 -27.62 -29.31
C THR A 218 -79.16 -28.97 -29.50
N GLU A 219 -79.58 -29.66 -28.43
CA GLU A 219 -80.26 -30.96 -28.52
C GLU A 219 -81.71 -30.89 -28.03
N PHE A 220 -81.94 -30.42 -26.80
CA PHE A 220 -83.27 -30.45 -26.19
C PHE A 220 -84.28 -29.52 -26.87
N LEU A 221 -83.93 -28.25 -27.12
CA LEU A 221 -84.85 -27.30 -27.73
C LEU A 221 -85.23 -27.69 -29.17
N PRO A 222 -84.32 -28.13 -30.06
CA PRO A 222 -84.67 -28.67 -31.36
C PRO A 222 -85.57 -29.92 -31.26
N TRP A 223 -85.23 -30.89 -30.40
CA TRP A 223 -86.04 -32.09 -30.19
C TRP A 223 -87.47 -31.75 -29.72
N LEU A 224 -87.60 -30.85 -28.73
CA LEU A 224 -88.88 -30.41 -28.20
C LEU A 224 -89.71 -29.70 -29.26
N MET A 225 -89.09 -28.85 -30.10
CA MET A 225 -89.77 -28.19 -31.20
C MET A 225 -90.27 -29.21 -32.25
N THR A 226 -89.50 -30.26 -32.55
CA THR A 226 -89.93 -31.33 -33.47
C THR A 226 -91.08 -32.18 -32.91
N GLU A 227 -91.07 -32.57 -31.64
CA GLU A 227 -92.22 -33.30 -31.04
C GLU A 227 -93.46 -32.39 -30.93
N VAL A 228 -93.28 -31.10 -30.62
CA VAL A 228 -94.38 -30.12 -30.66
C VAL A 228 -94.96 -30.00 -32.06
N GLU A 229 -94.11 -29.92 -33.10
CA GLU A 229 -94.51 -29.90 -34.50
C GLU A 229 -95.26 -31.20 -34.89
N GLU A 230 -94.73 -32.38 -34.57
CA GLU A 230 -95.43 -33.65 -34.87
C GLU A 230 -96.77 -33.75 -34.11
N THR A 231 -96.86 -33.32 -32.85
CA THR A 231 -98.17 -33.29 -32.15
C THR A 231 -99.15 -32.29 -32.78
N LEU A 232 -98.66 -31.24 -33.45
CA LEU A 232 -99.46 -30.30 -34.23
C LEU A 232 -99.90 -30.93 -35.55
N GLU A 233 -99.01 -31.61 -36.27
CA GLU A 233 -99.36 -32.38 -37.47
C GLU A 233 -100.39 -33.47 -37.18
N ARG A 234 -100.16 -34.30 -36.14
CA ARG A 234 -101.13 -35.31 -35.66
C ARG A 234 -102.51 -34.67 -35.39
N LYS A 235 -102.57 -33.46 -34.82
CA LYS A 235 -103.83 -32.70 -34.59
C LYS A 235 -104.44 -32.11 -35.87
N VAL A 236 -103.63 -31.66 -36.82
CA VAL A 236 -104.10 -31.16 -38.13
C VAL A 236 -104.65 -32.32 -38.96
N LEU A 237 -103.96 -33.46 -39.01
CA LEU A 237 -104.44 -34.69 -39.64
C LEU A 237 -105.72 -35.21 -38.99
N ALA A 238 -105.82 -35.22 -37.66
CA ALA A 238 -107.06 -35.58 -36.98
C ALA A 238 -108.23 -34.65 -37.34
N ARG A 239 -107.96 -33.34 -37.53
CA ARG A 239 -108.97 -32.38 -38.00
C ARG A 239 -109.37 -32.60 -39.46
N THR A 240 -108.43 -32.76 -40.39
CA THR A 240 -108.77 -33.00 -41.81
C THR A 240 -109.47 -34.33 -42.04
N VAL A 241 -109.12 -35.37 -41.26
CA VAL A 241 -109.88 -36.64 -41.23
C VAL A 241 -111.30 -36.41 -40.68
N LEU A 242 -111.46 -35.65 -39.60
CA LEU A 242 -112.78 -35.32 -39.05
C LEU A 242 -113.64 -34.49 -40.03
N ASP A 243 -113.05 -33.47 -40.66
CA ASP A 243 -113.74 -32.61 -41.64
C ASP A 243 -114.15 -33.39 -42.90
N SER A 244 -113.29 -34.29 -43.40
CA SER A 244 -113.67 -35.18 -44.51
C SER A 244 -114.75 -36.18 -44.10
N LEU A 245 -114.71 -36.72 -42.88
CA LEU A 245 -115.76 -37.60 -42.36
C LEU A 245 -117.10 -36.85 -42.21
N ILE A 246 -117.08 -35.61 -41.74
CA ILE A 246 -118.25 -34.71 -41.73
C ILE A 246 -118.78 -34.49 -43.16
N SER A 247 -117.91 -34.22 -44.15
CA SER A 247 -118.32 -34.10 -45.57
C SER A 247 -119.05 -35.35 -46.04
N THR A 248 -118.47 -36.55 -45.87
CA THR A 248 -119.11 -37.79 -46.32
C THR A 248 -120.41 -38.11 -45.58
N VAL A 249 -120.59 -37.65 -44.33
CA VAL A 249 -121.85 -37.79 -43.58
C VAL A 249 -122.90 -36.79 -44.10
N VAL A 250 -122.50 -35.57 -44.47
CA VAL A 250 -123.39 -34.58 -45.11
C VAL A 250 -123.81 -35.06 -46.51
N GLU A 251 -122.88 -35.57 -47.32
CA GLU A 251 -123.14 -36.19 -48.63
C GLU A 251 -124.13 -37.35 -48.52
N LYS A 252 -123.87 -38.33 -47.63
CA LYS A 252 -124.78 -39.46 -47.40
C LYS A 252 -126.17 -39.03 -46.90
N ARG A 253 -126.26 -37.93 -46.14
CA ARG A 253 -127.56 -37.36 -45.73
C ARG A 253 -128.26 -36.63 -46.88
N LEU A 254 -127.53 -36.00 -47.80
CA LEU A 254 -128.06 -35.38 -49.02
C LEU A 254 -128.60 -36.46 -49.98
N ASP A 255 -127.88 -37.56 -50.16
CA ASP A 255 -128.31 -38.74 -50.92
C ASP A 255 -129.56 -39.39 -50.30
N ALA A 256 -129.59 -39.53 -48.97
CA ALA A 256 -130.76 -40.04 -48.25
C ALA A 256 -131.99 -39.12 -48.41
N PHE A 257 -131.82 -37.79 -48.34
CA PHE A 257 -132.89 -36.82 -48.62
C PHE A 257 -133.36 -36.84 -50.07
N SER A 258 -132.50 -37.25 -50.99
CA SER A 258 -132.79 -37.37 -52.43
C SER A 258 -133.62 -38.61 -52.79
N ARG A 259 -133.97 -39.47 -51.80
CA ARG A 259 -134.87 -40.60 -51.97
C ARG A 259 -136.15 -40.41 -51.12
N LYS A 260 -137.31 -40.72 -51.71
CA LYS A 260 -138.64 -40.67 -51.06
C LYS A 260 -139.33 -42.06 -51.11
N PRO A 261 -140.33 -42.35 -50.24
CA PRO A 261 -140.30 -43.57 -49.42
C PRO A 261 -141.57 -44.45 -49.51
N LEU A 262 -141.77 -45.34 -48.51
CA LEU A 262 -142.88 -46.27 -48.21
C LEU A 262 -142.70 -47.72 -48.72
N PRO A 263 -143.35 -48.75 -48.13
CA PRO A 263 -143.59 -48.98 -46.67
C PRO A 263 -143.50 -50.48 -46.18
N ASP A 264 -143.38 -50.67 -44.85
CA ASP A 264 -143.85 -51.76 -43.92
C ASP A 264 -143.58 -53.28 -44.25
N GLU A 265 -143.64 -54.31 -43.38
CA GLU A 265 -144.09 -54.57 -41.98
C GLU A 265 -143.15 -55.61 -41.24
N ALA A 266 -143.35 -55.82 -39.91
CA ALA A 266 -143.05 -57.04 -39.08
C ALA A 266 -141.57 -57.52 -38.90
N GLU A 267 -141.09 -58.23 -37.85
CA GLU A 267 -141.48 -58.77 -36.50
C GLU A 267 -140.14 -59.27 -35.83
N GLU A 268 -139.87 -59.71 -34.58
CA GLU A 268 -140.51 -60.03 -33.26
C GLU A 268 -139.39 -59.92 -32.13
N PRO A 269 -139.60 -60.17 -30.81
CA PRO A 269 -138.75 -59.67 -29.69
C PRO A 269 -137.95 -60.70 -28.81
N ASP A 270 -137.53 -60.25 -27.61
CA ASP A 270 -136.93 -60.92 -26.41
C ASP A 270 -135.44 -61.40 -26.49
N GLU A 271 -134.63 -61.54 -25.41
CA GLU A 271 -134.85 -61.74 -23.95
C GLU A 271 -133.62 -61.24 -23.09
N GLU A 272 -133.73 -61.06 -21.75
CA GLU A 272 -132.58 -60.84 -20.81
C GLU A 272 -132.06 -62.16 -20.19
N PRO A 273 -130.76 -62.29 -19.76
CA PRO A 273 -130.47 -62.17 -18.31
C PRO A 273 -129.03 -61.70 -17.90
N LYS A 274 -128.86 -61.45 -16.58
CA LYS A 274 -127.61 -61.21 -15.80
C LYS A 274 -127.19 -62.51 -15.04
N PRO A 275 -126.21 -62.54 -14.09
CA PRO A 275 -124.97 -61.76 -13.80
C PRO A 275 -123.72 -62.68 -13.61
N THR A 276 -122.57 -62.14 -13.14
CA THR A 276 -121.59 -62.63 -12.10
C THR A 276 -120.32 -61.74 -12.23
N GLU A 277 -119.94 -60.88 -11.28
CA GLU A 277 -118.98 -61.10 -10.15
C GLU A 277 -117.61 -61.71 -10.55
N ALA A 278 -116.47 -61.34 -9.96
CA ALA A 278 -116.19 -60.54 -8.76
C ALA A 278 -114.98 -59.58 -8.90
N ALA A 279 -114.74 -58.76 -7.87
CA ALA A 279 -113.57 -57.90 -7.66
C ALA A 279 -112.46 -58.69 -6.86
N PRO A 280 -111.43 -58.14 -6.15
CA PRO A 280 -111.26 -56.75 -5.65
C PRO A 280 -109.83 -56.12 -5.63
N GLN A 281 -109.80 -54.81 -5.31
CA GLN A 281 -108.80 -54.05 -4.50
C GLN A 281 -107.32 -53.96 -4.99
N GLU A 282 -106.68 -52.79 -5.08
CA GLU A 282 -106.46 -51.65 -4.13
C GLU A 282 -105.28 -51.81 -3.16
N ALA A 283 -104.20 -51.10 -3.48
CA ALA A 283 -103.25 -50.40 -2.59
C ALA A 283 -102.43 -49.45 -3.50
N GLY A 284 -101.90 -48.31 -3.06
CA GLY A 284 -101.87 -47.70 -1.73
C GLY A 284 -100.54 -46.96 -1.56
N GLU A 285 -100.58 -45.63 -1.44
CA GLU A 285 -99.39 -44.78 -1.28
C GLU A 285 -98.77 -44.90 0.12
N THR A 286 -97.47 -44.61 0.28
CA THR A 286 -96.95 -43.42 1.01
C THR A 286 -95.42 -43.44 1.28
N ASP A 287 -94.87 -42.23 1.41
CA ASP A 287 -93.75 -41.76 2.26
C ASP A 287 -92.45 -42.57 2.48
N ALA A 288 -91.37 -42.04 1.90
CA ALA A 288 -90.35 -41.22 2.59
C ALA A 288 -89.76 -41.63 3.96
N ALA A 289 -88.42 -41.59 4.02
CA ALA A 289 -87.60 -40.69 4.87
C ALA A 289 -86.43 -41.36 5.65
N HIS A 290 -85.24 -40.73 5.53
CA HIS A 290 -84.01 -40.92 6.34
C HIS A 290 -83.28 -42.30 6.20
N GLN A 291 -81.99 -42.46 6.51
CA GLN A 291 -81.11 -41.61 7.35
C GLN A 291 -79.59 -41.65 7.00
N LEU A 292 -79.03 -40.47 6.67
CA LEU A 292 -77.70 -39.89 7.03
C LEU A 292 -76.30 -40.52 6.70
N VAL A 293 -75.40 -39.59 6.29
CA VAL A 293 -74.01 -39.31 6.78
C VAL A 293 -72.75 -39.79 6.03
N ALA A 294 -71.79 -38.84 5.95
CA ALA A 294 -70.36 -38.84 5.52
C ALA A 294 -70.04 -39.24 4.07
N GLU A 295 -69.16 -38.59 3.28
CA GLU A 295 -67.94 -37.75 3.46
C GLU A 295 -66.57 -38.48 3.34
N GLU A 296 -65.66 -37.79 2.64
CA GLU A 296 -64.19 -37.92 2.53
C GLU A 296 -63.54 -39.17 1.86
N ASP A 297 -63.23 -38.99 0.57
CA ASP A 297 -61.90 -39.12 -0.05
C ASP A 297 -60.88 -40.19 0.45
N GLU A 298 -60.63 -41.20 -0.40
CA GLU A 298 -59.43 -42.06 -0.29
C GLU A 298 -58.21 -41.42 -0.99
N ALA A 299 -57.22 -40.99 -0.21
CA ALA A 299 -55.88 -40.63 -0.69
C ALA A 299 -54.82 -41.63 -0.17
N HIS A 300 -54.02 -42.20 -1.07
CA HIS A 300 -53.07 -43.27 -0.73
C HIS A 300 -51.60 -42.81 -0.69
N GLN A 301 -50.97 -43.11 0.44
CA GLN A 301 -49.68 -43.81 0.55
C GLN A 301 -48.38 -43.02 0.86
N LEU A 302 -47.72 -43.51 1.93
CA LEU A 302 -46.31 -43.40 2.35
C LEU A 302 -45.72 -42.02 2.72
N VAL A 303 -45.37 -41.92 4.01
CA VAL A 303 -44.39 -40.98 4.56
C VAL A 303 -43.05 -41.71 4.75
N THR A 304 -41.96 -41.12 4.29
CA THR A 304 -40.59 -41.41 4.74
C THR A 304 -40.03 -40.19 5.42
N THR A 305 -39.65 -40.31 6.69
CA THR A 305 -39.08 -39.21 7.48
C THR A 305 -37.56 -39.16 7.34
N GLU A 306 -37.03 -38.07 6.78
CA GLU A 306 -35.66 -37.64 7.00
C GLU A 306 -35.69 -36.26 7.69
N GLU A 307 -34.96 -36.14 8.81
CA GLU A 307 -34.95 -34.94 9.66
C GLU A 307 -33.81 -34.00 9.23
N GLU A 308 -34.11 -32.96 8.44
CA GLU A 308 -33.16 -31.86 8.23
C GLU A 308 -33.28 -30.83 9.36
N THR A 309 -32.16 -30.51 10.01
CA THR A 309 -32.11 -29.65 11.20
C THR A 309 -31.82 -28.20 10.82
N ASP A 310 -32.86 -27.36 10.84
CA ASP A 310 -32.71 -25.91 10.67
C ASP A 310 -32.00 -25.30 11.90
N GLN A 311 -30.66 -25.21 11.82
CA GLN A 311 -29.86 -24.55 12.85
C GLN A 311 -29.94 -23.04 12.68
N LEU A 312 -30.57 -22.37 13.66
CA LEU A 312 -30.64 -20.91 13.73
C LEU A 312 -29.25 -20.31 13.99
N VAL A 313 -28.46 -20.10 12.93
CA VAL A 313 -27.17 -19.41 13.01
C VAL A 313 -27.41 -17.91 13.24
N THR A 314 -27.37 -17.50 14.51
CA THR A 314 -27.28 -16.09 14.90
C THR A 314 -25.92 -15.54 14.49
N ILE A 315 -25.83 -14.99 13.27
CA ILE A 315 -24.68 -14.15 12.88
C ILE A 315 -24.76 -12.88 13.72
N GLN A 316 -23.86 -12.74 14.70
CA GLN A 316 -23.63 -11.46 15.35
C GLN A 316 -22.92 -10.53 14.37
N GLU A 317 -23.47 -9.35 14.12
CA GLU A 317 -22.73 -8.28 13.45
C GLU A 317 -21.67 -7.74 14.42
N GLU A 318 -20.47 -8.32 14.37
CA GLU A 318 -19.27 -7.62 14.83
C GLU A 318 -19.02 -6.43 13.90
N THR A 319 -19.49 -5.28 14.36
CA THR A 319 -19.31 -3.99 13.68
C THR A 319 -17.90 -3.50 13.91
N ASP A 320 -16.98 -3.88 13.03
CA ASP A 320 -15.63 -3.32 12.94
C ASP A 320 -15.70 -1.80 12.71
N GLN A 321 -15.71 -1.04 13.80
CA GLN A 321 -15.52 0.40 13.76
C GLN A 321 -14.06 0.69 13.39
N PRO A 322 -13.79 1.67 12.52
CA PRO A 322 -12.41 2.06 12.23
C PRO A 322 -11.78 2.63 13.50
N VAL A 323 -10.77 1.93 14.04
CA VAL A 323 -9.95 2.42 15.16
C VAL A 323 -9.35 3.76 14.75
N GLY A 324 -9.61 4.79 15.56
CA GLY A 324 -9.29 6.18 15.23
C GLY A 324 -7.79 6.46 15.13
N GLU A 325 -7.46 7.50 14.37
CA GLU A 325 -6.10 8.03 14.25
C GLU A 325 -5.65 8.67 15.58
N GLU A 326 -5.02 7.88 16.46
CA GLU A 326 -4.42 8.43 17.68
C GLU A 326 -3.24 9.37 17.35
N GLN A 327 -3.48 10.66 17.58
CA GLN A 327 -2.49 11.71 17.36
C GLN A 327 -1.33 11.58 18.37
N LEU A 328 -0.20 11.02 17.92
CA LEU A 328 1.04 10.89 18.71
C LEU A 328 1.76 12.22 18.95
N SER A 329 1.07 13.17 19.59
CA SER A 329 1.64 14.42 20.10
C SER A 329 2.18 14.22 21.54
N ARG A 330 3.29 13.47 21.67
CA ARG A 330 4.09 13.42 22.91
C ARG A 330 5.52 13.91 22.68
N ARG A 331 5.66 15.22 22.80
CA ARG A 331 6.94 15.95 22.88
C ARG A 331 7.71 15.53 24.15
N THR A 332 8.60 14.56 24.03
CA THR A 332 9.56 14.18 25.07
C THR A 332 10.83 15.00 24.93
N SER A 333 11.04 15.95 25.84
CA SER A 333 12.31 16.68 25.96
C SER A 333 13.33 15.82 26.70
N PHE A 334 14.25 15.20 25.96
CA PHE A 334 15.48 14.67 26.58
C PHE A 334 16.36 15.84 27.01
N GLN A 335 16.47 16.05 28.32
CA GLN A 335 17.59 16.78 28.90
C GLN A 335 18.78 15.81 28.93
N LEU A 336 19.93 16.26 28.42
CA LEU A 336 21.19 15.62 28.71
C LEU A 336 21.65 16.14 30.07
N GLU A 337 21.69 15.27 31.08
CA GLU A 337 22.42 15.56 32.31
C GLU A 337 23.89 15.24 32.06
N GLU A 338 24.73 16.28 32.04
CA GLU A 338 26.18 16.13 32.05
C GLU A 338 26.60 15.61 33.43
N THR A 339 27.09 14.37 33.49
CA THR A 339 27.68 13.81 34.72
C THR A 339 29.20 14.01 34.69
N ASP A 340 29.66 15.09 35.31
CA ASP A 340 31.07 15.29 35.63
C ASP A 340 31.62 14.08 36.42
N GLN A 341 32.68 13.44 35.90
CA GLN A 341 33.52 12.53 36.68
C GLN A 341 34.93 13.10 36.78
N ALA A 342 35.12 14.01 37.73
CA ALA A 342 36.44 14.31 38.26
C ALA A 342 36.93 13.09 39.07
N GLY A 343 38.15 12.63 38.80
CA GLY A 343 38.61 11.31 39.24
C GLY A 343 38.96 11.20 40.72
N THR A 344 39.16 9.94 41.13
CA THR A 344 39.99 9.55 42.27
C THR A 344 41.05 8.57 41.79
N GLU A 345 42.26 8.73 42.31
CA GLU A 345 43.39 7.83 42.11
C GLU A 345 43.18 6.55 42.91
N ASP A 346 43.77 5.43 42.47
CA ASP A 346 44.27 4.38 43.36
C ASP A 346 45.40 3.59 42.66
N LEU A 347 46.31 3.04 43.46
CA LEU A 347 47.51 2.31 43.03
C LEU A 347 47.35 0.78 43.21
N GLU A 348 48.46 0.05 43.09
CA GLU A 348 48.66 -1.41 43.28
C GLU A 348 48.49 -2.24 42.00
N THR A 349 49.55 -2.56 41.25
CA THR A 349 50.61 -3.59 41.47
C THR A 349 50.11 -5.04 41.44
N GLU A 350 50.35 -5.72 40.32
CA GLU A 350 51.40 -6.75 40.16
C GLU A 350 51.87 -6.83 38.69
#